data_AF-Q0I698-F1
#
_entry.id   AF-Q0I698-F1
#
_cell.length_a   1.000
_cell.length_b   1.000
_cell.length_c   1.000
_cell.angle_alpha   90.00
_cell.angle_beta   90.00
_cell.angle_gamma   90.00
#
_symmetry.space_group_name_H-M   'P 1'
#
loop_
_entity.id
_entity.type
_entity.pdbx_description
1 polymer ?
#
loop_
_entity_poly.entity_id
_entity_poly.type
_entity_poly.pdbx_seq_one_letter_code
_entity_poly.pdbx_strand_id
1 'polypeptide(L)' 'MSTHQAFKRYAIRYRDSLGDIHEDNVYASNAMEAQNLAMEFNNELNRRPQSITSILQTFD' A
#
# COMPACT_ATOMS: atom_id res chain seq x y z
N MET A 1 18.85 -12.58 16.30
CA MET A 1 19.00 -11.42 15.40
C MET A 1 17.73 -10.61 15.50
N SER A 2 17.75 -9.50 16.23
CA SER A 2 16.57 -8.64 16.40
C SER A 2 16.46 -7.73 15.18
N THR A 3 15.73 -8.17 14.16
CA THR A 3 15.33 -7.29 13.08
C THR A 3 14.26 -6.35 13.64
N HIS A 4 14.70 -5.26 14.27
CA HIS A 4 13.87 -4.07 14.42
C HIS A 4 13.60 -3.52 13.01
N GLN A 5 12.74 -4.19 12.25
CA GLN A 5 12.15 -3.60 11.07
C GLN A 5 11.33 -2.42 11.58
N ALA A 6 11.88 -1.22 11.43
CA ALA A 6 11.16 0.00 11.70
C ALA A 6 9.98 0.01 10.71
N PHE A 7 8.80 -0.32 11.21
CA PHE A 7 7.58 -0.19 10.44
C PHE A 7 7.41 1.28 10.10
N LYS A 8 7.43 1.56 8.81
CA LYS A 8 7.22 2.88 8.25
C LYS A 8 5.79 2.94 7.77
N ARG A 9 5.20 4.13 7.83
CA ARG A 9 3.89 4.37 7.24
C ARG A 9 4.06 4.55 5.74
N TYR A 10 3.19 3.92 4.97
CA TYR A 10 3.11 4.05 3.53
C TYR A 10 1.69 4.46 3.14
N ALA A 11 1.58 5.52 2.36
CA ALA A 11 0.35 5.90 1.69
C ALA A 11 0.28 5.21 0.33
N ILE A 12 -0.76 4.41 0.13
CA ILE A 12 -1.08 3.67 -1.08
C ILE A 12 -2.19 4.39 -1.79
N ARG A 13 -1.89 4.93 -2.96
CA ARG A 13 -2.88 5.56 -3.83
C ARG A 13 -3.27 4.61 -4.93
N TYR A 14 -4.55 4.35 -5.08
CA TYR A 14 -5.07 3.51 -6.15
C TYR A 14 -6.33 4.09 -6.76
N ARG A 15 -6.62 3.67 -7.98
CA ARG A 15 -7.83 4.03 -8.70
C ARG A 15 -8.78 2.84 -8.76
N ASP A 16 -10.02 3.05 -8.35
CA ASP A 16 -11.03 2.02 -8.44
C ASP A 16 -11.55 1.83 -9.88
N SER A 17 -12.54 0.95 -10.04
CA SER A 17 -13.15 0.66 -11.34
C SER A 17 -14.03 1.80 -11.88
N LEU A 18 -14.44 2.75 -11.03
CA LEU A 18 -15.23 3.93 -11.38
C LEU A 18 -14.34 5.12 -11.78
N GLY A 19 -13.04 5.03 -11.47
CA GLY A 19 -12.06 6.08 -11.75
C GLY A 19 -11.75 6.97 -10.56
N ASP A 20 -12.36 6.71 -9.41
CA ASP A 20 -12.12 7.46 -8.19
C ASP A 20 -10.77 7.08 -7.57
N ILE A 21 -10.10 8.08 -7.02
CA ILE A 21 -8.79 7.93 -6.40
C ILE A 21 -8.99 7.72 -4.90
N HIS A 22 -8.53 6.57 -4.42
CA HIS A 22 -8.51 6.23 -3.01
C HIS A 22 -7.08 6.28 -2.50
N GLU A 23 -6.92 6.69 -1.24
CA GLU A 23 -5.65 6.72 -0.54
C GLU A 23 -5.80 5.96 0.79
N ASP A 24 -5.07 4.86 0.90
CA ASP A 24 -5.00 4.05 2.12
C ASP A 24 -3.64 4.18 2.79
N ASN A 25 -3.61 4.05 4.12
CA ASN A 25 -2.38 4.09 4.88
C ASN A 25 -2.10 2.73 5.50
N VAL A 26 -0.93 2.16 5.21
CA VAL A 26 -0.49 0.87 5.75
C VAL A 26 0.85 1.01 6.44
N TYR A 27 1.06 0.24 7.50
CA TYR A 27 2.36 0.15 8.17
C TYR A 27 3.09 -1.07 7.66
N ALA A 28 4.28 -0.87 7.11
CA ALA A 28 5.08 -1.93 6.53
C ALA A 28 6.57 -1.65 6.74
N SER A 29 7.38 -2.68 6.65
CA SER A 29 8.84 -2.61 6.73
C SER A 29 9.43 -2.01 5.47
N ASN A 30 8.82 -2.28 4.31
CA ASN A 30 9.26 -1.82 3.00
C ASN A 30 8.07 -1.60 2.05
N ALA A 31 8.31 -0.95 0.91
CA ALA A 31 7.27 -0.65 -0.07
C ALA A 31 6.64 -1.90 -0.71
N MET A 32 7.37 -3.02 -0.80
CA MET A 32 6.85 -4.28 -1.34
C MET A 32 5.83 -4.91 -0.38
N GLU A 33 6.14 -4.93 0.92
CA GLU A 33 5.23 -5.39 1.96
C GLU A 33 4.01 -4.46 2.05
N ALA A 34 4.20 -3.15 1.91
CA ALA A 34 3.09 -2.19 1.85
C ALA A 34 2.15 -2.48 0.66
N GLN A 35 2.71 -2.82 -0.50
CA GLN A 35 1.94 -3.22 -1.68
C GLN A 35 1.16 -4.51 -1.43
N ASN A 36 1.82 -5.54 -0.88
CA ASN A 36 1.18 -6.82 -0.58
C ASN A 36 0.03 -6.64 0.41
N LEU A 37 0.24 -5.87 1.48
CA LEU A 37 -0.82 -5.53 2.42
C LEU A 37 -1.97 -4.80 1.74
N ALA A 38 -1.69 -3.81 0.89
CA ALA A 38 -2.75 -3.13 0.15
C ALA A 38 -3.56 -4.07 -0.74
N MET A 39 -2.89 -5.04 -1.39
CA MET A 39 -3.55 -6.08 -2.18
C MET A 39 -4.35 -7.05 -1.30
N GLU A 40 -3.85 -7.43 -0.13
CA GLU A 40 -4.57 -8.31 0.80
C GLU A 40 -5.80 -7.62 1.40
N PHE A 41 -5.69 -6.34 1.75
CA PHE A 41 -6.80 -5.56 2.31
C PHE A 41 -7.84 -5.16 1.26
N ASN A 42 -7.42 -4.98 0.00
CA ASN A 42 -8.31 -4.61 -1.08
C ASN A 42 -8.34 -5.70 -2.16
N ASN A 43 -9.42 -6.48 -2.16
CA ASN A 43 -9.67 -7.53 -3.15
C ASN A 43 -9.67 -7.03 -4.61
N GLU A 44 -10.02 -5.76 -4.85
CA GLU A 44 -9.90 -5.17 -6.19
C GLU A 44 -8.43 -4.96 -6.57
N LEU A 45 -7.59 -4.49 -5.65
CA LEU A 45 -6.15 -4.36 -5.88
C LEU A 45 -5.47 -5.71 -6.03
N ASN A 46 -5.93 -6.74 -5.31
CA ASN A 46 -5.45 -8.11 -5.53
C ASN A 46 -5.72 -8.59 -6.96
N ARG A 47 -6.91 -8.28 -7.50
CA ARG A 47 -7.30 -8.64 -8.87
C ARG A 47 -6.68 -7.71 -9.91
N ARG A 48 -6.38 -6.47 -9.55
CA ARG A 48 -5.87 -5.41 -10.43
C ARG A 48 -4.75 -4.64 -9.71
N PRO A 49 -3.56 -5.21 -9.56
CA PRO A 49 -2.44 -4.53 -8.90
C PRO A 49 -2.01 -3.25 -9.65
N GLN A 50 -2.27 -3.21 -10.96
CA GLN A 50 -2.09 -2.05 -11.84
C GLN A 50 -3.02 -0.86 -11.55
N SER A 51 -4.05 -1.04 -10.72
CA SER A 51 -4.83 0.08 -10.18
C SER A 51 -4.05 0.92 -9.17
N ILE A 52 -2.98 0.37 -8.58
CA ILE A 52 -2.10 1.11 -7.68
C ILE A 52 -1.31 2.12 -8.51
N THR A 53 -1.53 3.40 -8.22
CA THR A 53 -0.90 4.51 -8.91
C THR A 53 0.38 4.97 -8.22
N SER A 54 0.46 4.86 -6.90
CA SER A 54 1.63 5.27 -6.14
C SER A 54 1.69 4.61 -4.76
N ILE A 55 2.91 4.34 -4.30
CA ILE A 55 3.22 3.88 -2.95
C ILE A 55 4.26 4.84 -2.39
N LEU A 56 3.86 5.67 -1.44
CA LEU A 56 4.70 6.73 -0.88
C LEU A 56 4.97 6.44 0.58
N GLN A 57 6.24 6.36 0.97
CA GLN A 57 6.59 6.33 2.38
C GLN A 57 6.24 7.69 2.99
N THR A 58 5.40 7.70 4.01
CA THR A 58 5.09 8.90 4.78
C THR A 58 5.94 8.92 6.05
N PHE A 59 6.38 10.12 6.40
CA PHE A 59 7.11 10.41 7.63
C PHE A 59 6.17 11.31 8.42
N ASP A 60 5.79 10.87 9.62
CA ASP A 60 5.09 11.72 10.59
C ASP A 60 6.05 12.80 11.11
#